data_AF-A0A953SSI4-F1
#
_entry.id   AF-A0A953SSI4-F1
#
_cell.length_a   1.000
_cell.length_b   1.000
_cell.length_c   1.000
_cell.angle_alpha   90.00
_cell.angle_beta   90.00
_cell.angle_gamma   90.00
#
_symmetry.space_group_name_H-M   'P 1'
#
loop_
_entity.id
_entity.type
_entity.pdbx_description
1 polymer ?
#
loop_
_entity_poly.entity_id
_entity_poly.type
_entity_poly.pdbx_seq_one_letter_code
_entity_poly.pdbx_strand_id
1 'polypeptide(L)'
;MKKLILILLLVPFVLVEGQQKQNYFSAHANIFSVVFPTRFEQSKQRAGNFLLGGQYNYYVSDMFLLSGGLNFTWLEMNGRNKSTLPTGGLLGNTQFEVLAAYPFLGVSTAISETELFVKMGVSIFGKQNQLGSSKGWVLEGKAFTLVPLEIGANWKFTENWGLSASIMKNFGDKLKIDKKIYVNSPESEIDFLTFNIGLSYAFLSKHNNLQVQIDGLKNKNMQYDHEIDALKKTIEQQKDTIKEKTELLAEYNKQNVDNGNT
;
A
#
# COMPACT_ATOMS: atom_id res chain seq x y z
N MET A 1 -24.68 -14.67 -22.57
CA MET A 1 -24.53 -15.33 -21.24
C MET A 1 -23.05 -15.64 -21.08
N LYS A 2 -22.27 -15.01 -20.20
CA LYS A 2 -22.44 -14.92 -18.75
C LYS A 2 -21.91 -13.56 -18.26
N LYS A 3 -22.78 -12.82 -17.57
CA LYS A 3 -22.36 -11.82 -16.59
C LYS A 3 -21.59 -12.60 -15.52
N LEU A 4 -20.27 -12.52 -15.53
CA LEU A 4 -19.43 -12.98 -14.43
C LEU A 4 -19.20 -11.74 -13.56
N ILE A 5 -20.23 -11.36 -12.80
CA ILE A 5 -20.15 -11.42 -11.34
C ILE A 5 -18.82 -10.85 -10.87
N LEU A 6 -18.80 -9.52 -10.88
CA LEU A 6 -18.06 -8.70 -9.92
C LEU A 6 -18.55 -9.12 -8.51
N ILE A 7 -18.04 -10.23 -7.97
CA ILE A 7 -18.09 -10.44 -6.53
C ILE A 7 -17.11 -9.43 -5.97
N LEU A 8 -17.68 -8.32 -5.51
CA LEU A 8 -17.11 -7.54 -4.42
C LEU A 8 -16.65 -8.54 -3.35
N LEU A 9 -15.34 -8.67 -3.19
CA LEU A 9 -14.73 -9.17 -1.95
C LEU A 9 -14.91 -8.10 -0.87
N LEU A 10 -16.16 -7.81 -0.53
CA LEU A 10 -16.55 -7.26 0.77
C LEU A 10 -16.53 -8.43 1.74
N VAL A 11 -15.35 -8.79 2.22
CA VAL A 11 -15.26 -9.61 3.44
C VAL A 11 -15.62 -8.68 4.60
N PRO A 12 -16.68 -8.95 5.36
CA PRO A 12 -16.95 -8.21 6.58
C PRO A 12 -15.87 -8.62 7.58
N PHE A 13 -14.87 -7.75 7.80
CA PHE A 13 -13.89 -7.94 8.85
C PHE A 13 -14.60 -7.79 10.19
N VAL A 14 -14.79 -8.90 10.88
CA VAL A 14 -15.17 -8.94 12.29
C VAL A 14 -13.97 -8.43 13.08
N LEU A 15 -14.15 -7.29 13.76
CA LEU A 15 -13.19 -6.71 14.68
C LEU A 15 -13.00 -7.66 15.87
N VAL A 16 -11.82 -8.26 15.99
CA VAL A 16 -11.41 -8.97 17.21
C VAL A 16 -10.48 -8.04 17.97
N GLU A 17 -10.97 -7.48 19.08
CA GLU A 17 -10.20 -6.65 19.98
C GLU A 17 -9.21 -7.50 20.80
N GLY A 18 -7.95 -7.46 20.42
CA GLY A 18 -6.79 -7.73 21.26
C GLY A 18 -5.81 -6.57 21.11
N GLN A 19 -4.72 -6.48 21.88
CA GLN A 19 -3.67 -5.46 21.69
C GLN A 19 -3.04 -5.63 20.29
N GLN A 20 -3.70 -5.10 19.27
CA GLN A 20 -3.45 -5.38 17.87
C GLN A 20 -2.31 -4.49 17.39
N LYS A 21 -1.31 -5.13 16.77
CA LYS A 21 -0.39 -4.43 15.85
C LYS A 21 -1.23 -3.58 14.89
N GLN A 22 -0.86 -2.30 14.73
CA GLN A 22 -1.64 -1.37 13.92
C GLN A 22 -1.58 -1.74 12.45
N ASN A 23 -2.76 -1.82 11.83
CA ASN A 23 -2.89 -1.91 10.38
C ASN A 23 -2.19 -0.71 9.72
N TYR A 24 -1.58 -0.92 8.56
CA TYR A 24 -0.76 0.11 7.94
C TYR A 24 -0.77 0.03 6.43
N PHE A 25 -0.55 1.18 5.79
CA PHE A 25 -0.26 1.25 4.37
C PHE A 25 1.24 1.17 4.16
N SER A 26 1.65 0.48 3.11
CA SER A 26 3.04 0.45 2.67
C SER A 26 3.17 0.60 1.16
N ALA A 27 4.25 1.25 0.72
CA ALA A 27 4.73 1.17 -0.64
C ALA A 27 5.86 0.16 -0.72
N HIS A 28 6.00 -0.49 -1.86
CA HIS A 28 7.11 -1.40 -2.14
C HIS A 28 7.56 -1.27 -3.57
N ALA A 29 8.86 -1.45 -3.79
CA ALA A 29 9.44 -1.47 -5.12
C ALA A 29 10.59 -2.48 -5.19
N ASN A 30 10.77 -3.12 -6.34
CA ASN A 30 11.95 -3.94 -6.60
C ASN A 30 13.14 -3.03 -6.90
N ILE A 31 14.22 -3.17 -6.13
CA ILE A 31 15.50 -2.50 -6.39
C ILE A 31 16.39 -3.34 -7.30
N PHE A 32 16.15 -4.65 -7.33
CA PHE A 32 16.83 -5.58 -8.21
C PHE A 32 15.88 -6.70 -8.59
N SER A 33 15.93 -7.13 -9.85
CA SER A 33 15.16 -8.27 -10.30
C SER A 33 15.83 -8.97 -11.47
N VAL A 34 15.71 -10.30 -11.51
CA VAL A 34 16.22 -11.16 -12.57
C VAL A 34 15.09 -12.01 -13.10
N VAL A 35 15.05 -12.14 -14.42
CA VAL A 35 13.97 -12.83 -15.14
C VAL A 35 14.55 -14.06 -15.80
N PHE A 36 13.93 -15.20 -15.57
CA PHE A 36 14.29 -16.50 -16.11
C PHE A 36 13.22 -16.97 -17.07
N PRO A 37 13.35 -16.65 -18.37
CA PRO A 37 12.42 -17.14 -19.38
C PRO A 37 12.68 -18.58 -19.80
N THR A 38 11.62 -19.27 -20.18
CA THR A 38 11.72 -20.53 -20.92
C THR A 38 11.95 -20.25 -22.40
N ARG A 39 12.84 -21.03 -23.05
CA ARG A 39 13.03 -21.00 -24.52
C ARG A 39 13.54 -19.66 -25.10
N PHE A 40 13.95 -18.74 -24.24
CA PHE A 40 14.57 -17.47 -24.60
C PHE A 40 15.97 -17.41 -24.02
N GLU A 41 16.97 -17.19 -24.86
CA GLU A 41 18.34 -16.96 -24.43
C GLU A 41 18.54 -15.46 -24.23
N GLN A 42 18.44 -15.03 -22.97
CA GLN A 42 18.59 -13.63 -22.62
C GLN A 42 20.03 -13.16 -22.86
N SER A 43 20.17 -12.03 -23.54
CA SER A 43 21.46 -11.36 -23.70
C SER A 43 21.98 -10.89 -22.36
N LYS A 44 23.31 -10.82 -22.18
CA LYS A 44 23.94 -10.36 -20.94
C LYS A 44 23.66 -8.87 -20.64
N GLN A 45 23.07 -8.13 -21.58
CA GLN A 45 22.59 -6.78 -21.36
C GLN A 45 21.27 -6.87 -20.60
N ARG A 46 21.30 -6.31 -19.38
CA ARG A 46 20.29 -6.48 -18.32
C ARG A 46 18.87 -6.30 -18.86
N ALA A 47 18.04 -7.31 -18.68
CA ALA A 47 16.60 -7.14 -18.66
C ALA A 47 16.22 -6.18 -17.53
N GLY A 48 15.44 -5.15 -17.85
CA GLY A 48 14.78 -4.35 -16.83
C GLY A 48 13.59 -5.14 -16.30
N ASN A 49 13.55 -5.44 -15.00
CA ASN A 49 12.30 -5.81 -14.36
C ASN A 49 12.07 -4.87 -13.19
N PHE A 50 10.98 -4.12 -13.29
CA PHE A 50 10.54 -3.14 -12.34
C PHE A 50 9.19 -3.56 -11.80
N LEU A 51 9.07 -3.57 -10.48
CA LEU A 51 7.79 -3.70 -9.80
C LEU A 51 7.70 -2.53 -8.82
N LEU A 52 6.58 -1.84 -8.85
CA LEU A 52 6.20 -0.83 -7.88
C LEU A 52 4.77 -1.10 -7.44
N GLY A 53 4.48 -0.95 -6.17
CA GLY A 53 3.13 -1.11 -5.68
C GLY A 53 2.89 -0.44 -4.35
N GLY A 54 1.62 -0.45 -3.99
CA GLY A 54 1.14 -0.06 -2.68
C GLY A 54 0.19 -1.12 -2.14
N GLN A 55 0.19 -1.31 -0.84
CA GLN A 55 -0.68 -2.27 -0.17
C GLN A 55 -1.17 -1.76 1.18
N TYR A 56 -2.37 -2.19 1.53
CA TYR A 56 -2.89 -2.13 2.88
C TYR A 56 -2.62 -3.45 3.57
N ASN A 57 -2.16 -3.38 4.81
CA ASN A 57 -1.81 -4.51 5.65
C ASN A 57 -2.74 -4.57 6.86
N TYR A 58 -3.43 -5.68 7.01
CA TYR A 58 -4.39 -5.95 8.06
C TYR A 58 -3.91 -7.09 8.96
N TYR A 59 -3.65 -6.81 10.24
CA TYR A 59 -3.29 -7.84 11.21
C TYR A 59 -4.53 -8.62 11.64
N VAL A 60 -4.55 -9.91 11.31
CA VAL A 60 -5.55 -10.86 11.82
C VAL A 60 -5.15 -11.32 13.22
N SER A 61 -3.84 -11.42 13.48
CA SER A 61 -3.26 -11.68 14.80
C SER A 61 -1.84 -11.11 14.87
N ASP A 62 -1.14 -11.32 15.99
CA ASP A 62 0.27 -10.93 16.14
C ASP A 62 1.21 -11.62 15.15
N MET A 63 0.79 -12.78 14.63
CA MET A 63 1.54 -13.59 13.69
C MET A 63 1.01 -13.49 12.27
N PHE A 64 -0.30 -13.34 12.07
CA PHE A 64 -0.92 -13.42 10.74
C PHE A 64 -1.38 -12.06 10.23
N LEU A 65 -1.06 -11.79 8.97
CA LEU A 65 -1.41 -10.55 8.28
C LEU A 65 -2.01 -10.86 6.91
N LEU A 66 -3.08 -10.13 6.57
CA LEU A 66 -3.67 -10.12 5.24
C LEU A 66 -3.24 -8.82 4.55
N SER A 67 -2.88 -8.91 3.28
CA SER A 67 -2.52 -7.76 2.47
C SER A 67 -3.39 -7.69 1.22
N GLY A 68 -3.75 -6.47 0.84
CA GLY A 68 -4.45 -6.18 -0.40
C GLY A 68 -3.87 -4.93 -1.02
N GLY A 69 -3.62 -4.94 -2.32
CA GLY A 69 -2.92 -3.83 -2.96
C GLY A 69 -2.99 -3.84 -4.47
N LEU A 70 -2.22 -2.94 -5.06
CA LEU A 70 -2.06 -2.77 -6.49
C LEU A 70 -0.57 -2.77 -6.83
N ASN A 71 -0.19 -3.60 -7.78
CA ASN A 71 1.16 -3.63 -8.34
C ASN A 71 1.13 -3.17 -9.79
N PHE A 72 2.20 -2.47 -10.16
CA PHE A 72 2.60 -2.18 -11.53
C PHE A 72 3.90 -2.92 -11.81
N THR A 73 3.92 -3.70 -12.88
CA THR A 73 5.10 -4.41 -13.34
C THR A 73 5.44 -3.97 -14.75
N TRP A 74 6.71 -3.66 -14.96
CA TRP A 74 7.32 -3.50 -16.27
C TRP A 74 8.46 -4.48 -16.40
N LEU A 75 8.37 -5.33 -17.41
CA LEU A 75 9.36 -6.34 -17.73
C LEU A 75 9.88 -6.07 -19.14
N GLU A 76 11.19 -5.97 -19.28
CA GLU A 76 11.90 -5.87 -20.55
C GLU A 76 12.82 -7.09 -20.68
N MET A 77 12.82 -7.73 -21.84
CA MET A 77 13.63 -8.92 -22.11
C MET A 77 14.31 -8.80 -23.46
N ASN A 78 15.64 -8.79 -23.45
CA ASN A 78 16.46 -8.68 -24.66
C ASN A 78 17.26 -9.96 -24.87
N GLY A 79 17.19 -10.58 -26.03
CA GLY A 79 17.83 -11.88 -26.25
C GLY A 79 17.56 -12.51 -27.60
N ARG A 80 17.78 -13.83 -27.69
CA ARG A 80 17.57 -14.64 -28.88
C ARG A 80 16.59 -15.75 -28.58
N ASN A 81 15.69 -16.01 -29.51
CA ASN A 81 14.80 -17.16 -29.37
C ASN A 81 15.56 -18.44 -29.67
N LYS A 82 15.42 -19.46 -28.82
CA LYS A 82 15.92 -20.78 -29.12
C LYS A 82 14.97 -21.44 -30.12
N SER A 83 15.47 -21.79 -31.30
CA SER A 83 14.68 -22.53 -32.29
C SER A 83 14.36 -23.93 -31.78
N THR A 84 13.15 -24.41 -32.08
CA THR A 84 12.75 -25.80 -31.85
C THR A 84 13.14 -26.73 -33.00
N LEU A 85 13.80 -26.22 -34.05
CA LEU A 85 14.25 -27.03 -35.18
C LEU A 85 15.50 -27.85 -34.82
N PRO A 86 15.62 -29.10 -35.30
CA PRO A 86 16.76 -29.99 -35.02
C PRO A 86 18.13 -29.42 -35.43
N THR A 87 18.16 -28.42 -36.30
CA THR A 87 19.36 -27.76 -36.81
C THR A 87 19.87 -26.61 -35.93
N GLY A 88 19.25 -26.33 -34.79
CA GLY A 88 19.83 -25.49 -33.73
C GLY A 88 20.12 -24.03 -34.10
N GLY A 89 19.49 -23.50 -35.16
CA GLY A 89 19.69 -22.12 -35.57
C GLY A 89 19.18 -21.13 -34.52
N LEU A 90 20.05 -20.25 -34.01
CA LEU A 90 19.62 -19.10 -33.20
C LEU A 90 18.79 -18.17 -34.07
N LEU A 91 17.54 -17.92 -33.68
CA LEU A 91 16.74 -16.88 -34.30
C LEU A 91 17.31 -15.50 -33.88
N GLY A 92 17.19 -14.50 -34.76
CA GLY A 92 17.77 -13.17 -34.58
C GLY A 92 17.41 -12.49 -33.24
N ASN A 93 18.08 -11.39 -32.91
CA ASN A 93 17.81 -10.68 -31.66
C ASN A 93 16.34 -10.21 -31.61
N THR A 94 15.68 -10.48 -30.49
CA THR A 94 14.31 -10.04 -30.19
C THR A 94 14.31 -9.32 -28.85
N GLN A 95 13.50 -8.27 -28.76
CA GLN A 95 13.16 -7.62 -27.49
C GLN A 95 11.68 -7.78 -27.20
N PHE A 96 11.33 -8.06 -25.94
CA PHE A 96 9.97 -8.08 -25.44
C PHE A 96 9.81 -7.05 -24.33
N GLU A 97 8.65 -6.41 -24.29
CA GLU A 97 8.23 -5.62 -23.14
C GLU A 97 6.85 -6.05 -22.69
N VAL A 98 6.66 -6.17 -21.39
CA VAL A 98 5.37 -6.44 -20.76
C VAL A 98 5.13 -5.35 -19.74
N LEU A 99 3.98 -4.67 -19.86
CA LEU A 99 3.50 -3.73 -18.87
C LEU A 99 2.20 -4.30 -18.31
N ALA A 100 2.09 -4.44 -17.00
CA ALA A 100 0.89 -4.96 -16.37
C ALA A 100 0.58 -4.21 -15.06
N ALA A 101 -0.70 -3.96 -14.82
CA ALA A 101 -1.20 -3.51 -13.53
C ALA A 101 -2.18 -4.56 -13.00
N TYR A 102 -1.99 -4.99 -11.75
CA TYR A 102 -2.80 -6.05 -11.15
C TYR A 102 -3.11 -5.75 -9.68
N PRO A 103 -4.39 -5.75 -9.27
CA PRO A 103 -4.72 -5.92 -7.87
C PRO A 103 -4.24 -7.29 -7.40
N PHE A 104 -3.85 -7.35 -6.13
CA PHE A 104 -3.44 -8.60 -5.50
C PHE A 104 -4.03 -8.74 -4.10
N LEU A 105 -4.10 -9.98 -3.65
CA LEU A 105 -4.32 -10.36 -2.27
C LEU A 105 -3.13 -11.20 -1.80
N GLY A 106 -2.77 -11.04 -0.54
CA GLY A 106 -1.70 -11.80 0.06
C GLY A 106 -1.97 -12.14 1.51
N VAL A 107 -1.23 -13.13 1.97
CA VAL A 107 -1.16 -13.52 3.37
C VAL A 107 0.30 -13.54 3.76
N SER A 108 0.59 -13.12 4.99
CA SER A 108 1.90 -13.29 5.57
C SER A 108 1.83 -13.76 7.00
N THR A 109 2.92 -14.41 7.41
CA THR A 109 3.15 -14.87 8.78
C THR A 109 4.48 -14.34 9.28
N ALA A 110 4.48 -13.75 10.47
CA ALA A 110 5.68 -13.31 11.14
C ALA A 110 6.31 -14.48 11.91
N ILE A 111 7.60 -14.74 11.65
CA ILE A 111 8.44 -15.66 12.41
C ILE A 111 9.64 -14.85 12.89
N SER A 112 9.62 -14.43 14.16
CA SER A 112 10.59 -13.47 14.71
C SER A 112 10.61 -12.16 13.90
N GLU A 113 11.77 -11.69 13.46
CA GLU A 113 11.96 -10.47 12.68
C GLU A 113 11.69 -10.64 11.17
N THR A 114 11.40 -11.87 10.73
CA THR A 114 11.13 -12.20 9.33
C THR A 114 9.64 -12.42 9.10
N GLU A 115 9.10 -11.75 8.09
CA GLU A 115 7.73 -11.96 7.62
C GLU A 115 7.75 -12.78 6.33
N LEU A 116 7.23 -14.00 6.36
CA LEU A 116 7.05 -14.83 5.17
C LEU A 116 5.72 -14.49 4.52
N PHE A 117 5.71 -14.23 3.22
CA PHE A 117 4.51 -13.82 2.50
C PHE A 117 4.25 -14.64 1.25
N VAL A 118 2.96 -14.73 0.92
CA VAL A 118 2.45 -15.23 -0.36
C VAL A 118 1.47 -14.20 -0.90
N LYS A 119 1.61 -13.83 -2.17
CA LYS A 119 0.70 -12.91 -2.88
C LYS A 119 0.25 -13.52 -4.19
N MET A 120 -1.00 -13.27 -4.55
CA MET A 120 -1.54 -13.62 -5.86
C MET A 120 -2.41 -12.51 -6.41
N GLY A 121 -2.40 -12.33 -7.72
CA GLY A 121 -3.19 -11.29 -8.39
C GLY A 121 -3.64 -11.68 -9.78
N VAL A 122 -4.42 -10.80 -10.40
CA VAL A 122 -4.85 -10.91 -11.80
C VAL A 122 -4.78 -9.53 -12.42
N SER A 123 -4.14 -9.40 -13.58
CA SER A 123 -4.04 -8.12 -14.28
C SER A 123 -5.40 -7.61 -14.73
N ILE A 124 -5.68 -6.36 -14.38
CA ILE A 124 -6.80 -5.59 -14.92
C ILE A 124 -6.39 -4.86 -16.21
N PHE A 125 -5.08 -4.69 -16.39
CA PHE A 125 -4.47 -4.14 -17.58
C PHE A 125 -3.17 -4.89 -17.83
N GLY A 126 -2.95 -5.31 -19.08
CA GLY A 126 -1.65 -5.80 -19.50
C GLY A 126 -1.46 -5.63 -20.99
N LYS A 127 -0.24 -5.25 -21.35
CA LYS A 127 0.20 -5.01 -22.73
C LYS A 127 1.54 -5.67 -22.95
N GLN A 128 1.63 -6.45 -24.02
CA GLN A 128 2.89 -6.96 -24.55
C GLN A 128 3.29 -6.13 -25.77
N ASN A 129 4.57 -5.76 -25.87
CA ASN A 129 5.21 -5.25 -27.09
C ASN A 129 6.35 -6.19 -27.51
N GLN A 130 6.64 -6.25 -28.81
CA GLN A 130 7.74 -7.05 -29.36
C GLN A 130 8.54 -6.26 -30.40
N LEU A 131 9.87 -6.36 -30.35
CA LEU A 131 10.79 -5.79 -31.33
C LEU A 131 11.48 -6.91 -32.12
N GLY A 132 11.40 -6.86 -33.45
CA GLY A 132 12.17 -7.72 -34.36
C GLY A 132 13.34 -6.97 -35.00
N SER A 133 14.46 -7.66 -35.24
CA SER A 133 15.76 -7.07 -35.64
C SER A 133 15.83 -6.35 -37.00
N SER A 134 14.73 -6.19 -37.74
CA SER A 134 14.77 -5.67 -39.13
C SER A 134 13.75 -4.59 -39.51
N LYS A 135 12.80 -4.21 -38.63
CA LYS A 135 11.72 -3.25 -39.01
C LYS A 135 11.43 -2.13 -37.99
N GLY A 136 12.28 -1.92 -36.99
CA GLY A 136 12.02 -0.93 -35.94
C GLY A 136 10.90 -1.35 -34.98
N TRP A 137 10.37 -0.40 -34.19
CA TRP A 137 9.28 -0.63 -33.23
C TRP A 137 8.02 -1.09 -33.95
N VAL A 138 7.80 -2.42 -34.00
CA VAL A 138 6.49 -2.97 -34.33
C VAL A 138 5.69 -2.97 -33.03
N LEU A 139 5.04 -1.84 -32.76
CA LEU A 139 4.11 -1.67 -31.63
C LEU A 139 2.84 -2.50 -31.86
N GLU A 140 2.96 -3.83 -31.80
CA GLU A 140 1.81 -4.71 -31.68
C GLU A 140 1.44 -4.79 -30.19
N GLY A 141 0.71 -3.77 -29.72
CA GLY A 141 0.15 -3.75 -28.38
C GLY A 141 -0.91 -4.83 -28.20
N LYS A 142 -0.47 -6.06 -27.94
CA LYS A 142 -1.37 -7.18 -27.68
C LYS A 142 -1.81 -7.12 -26.23
N ALA A 143 -3.12 -7.22 -26.02
CA ALA A 143 -3.68 -7.42 -24.69
C ALA A 143 -3.03 -8.67 -24.08
N PHE A 144 -2.66 -8.58 -22.81
CA PHE A 144 -1.91 -9.61 -22.12
C PHE A 144 -2.44 -9.77 -20.70
N THR A 145 -2.81 -10.99 -20.33
CA THR A 145 -3.30 -11.31 -18.98
C THR A 145 -2.20 -11.92 -18.14
N LEU A 146 -1.80 -11.23 -17.07
CA LEU A 146 -0.82 -11.68 -16.09
C LEU A 146 -1.52 -12.14 -14.80
N VAL A 147 -1.25 -13.35 -14.36
CA VAL A 147 -1.71 -13.92 -13.07
C VAL A 147 -0.48 -14.26 -12.23
N PRO A 148 0.09 -13.29 -11.50
CA PRO A 148 1.28 -13.51 -10.69
C PRO A 148 0.97 -14.30 -9.42
N LEU A 149 1.84 -15.25 -9.09
CA LEU A 149 1.98 -15.86 -7.78
C LEU A 149 3.39 -15.56 -7.26
N GLU A 150 3.46 -14.86 -6.12
CA GLU A 150 4.70 -14.44 -5.49
C GLU A 150 4.83 -15.04 -4.10
N ILE A 151 6.01 -15.57 -3.79
CA ILE A 151 6.35 -16.11 -2.47
C ILE A 151 7.67 -15.47 -2.06
N GLY A 152 7.76 -14.98 -0.82
CA GLY A 152 8.96 -14.32 -0.36
C GLY A 152 9.05 -14.15 1.14
N ALA A 153 10.10 -13.44 1.53
CA ALA A 153 10.38 -13.03 2.89
C ALA A 153 10.64 -11.52 2.92
N ASN A 154 10.25 -10.87 4.01
CA ASN A 154 10.50 -9.46 4.29
C ASN A 154 11.18 -9.33 5.65
N TRP A 155 12.28 -8.60 5.69
CA TRP A 155 13.08 -8.32 6.89
C TRP A 155 12.96 -6.83 7.21
N LYS A 156 12.38 -6.52 8.37
CA LYS A 156 12.30 -5.14 8.85
C LYS A 156 13.61 -4.77 9.53
N PHE A 157 14.27 -3.72 9.05
CA PHE A 157 15.49 -3.20 9.67
C PHE A 157 15.24 -1.85 10.38
N THR A 158 14.08 -1.24 10.17
CA THR A 158 13.54 -0.15 11.02
C THR A 158 12.03 -0.34 11.19
N GLU A 159 11.37 0.50 12.00
CA GLU A 159 9.91 0.48 12.16
C GLU A 159 9.15 0.64 10.83
N ASN A 160 9.72 1.39 9.88
CA ASN A 160 9.04 1.71 8.62
C ASN A 160 9.67 1.05 7.40
N TRP A 161 10.96 0.73 7.43
CA TRP A 161 11.66 0.15 6.27
C TRP A 161 11.87 -1.35 6.40
N GLY A 162 11.62 -2.06 5.30
CA GLY A 162 11.91 -3.47 5.16
C GLY A 162 12.55 -3.82 3.82
N LEU A 163 13.42 -4.81 3.83
CA LEU A 163 14.01 -5.41 2.64
C LEU A 163 13.26 -6.72 2.35
N SER A 164 12.88 -6.98 1.12
CA SER A 164 12.26 -8.23 0.72
C SER A 164 13.10 -9.01 -0.28
N ALA A 165 12.96 -10.33 -0.25
CA ALA A 165 13.40 -11.21 -1.32
C ALA A 165 12.25 -12.14 -1.69
N SER A 166 11.97 -12.29 -2.99
CA SER A 166 10.86 -13.11 -3.46
C SER A 166 11.13 -13.79 -4.78
N ILE A 167 10.35 -14.83 -5.02
CA ILE A 167 10.24 -15.53 -6.30
C ILE A 167 8.81 -15.34 -6.77
N MET A 168 8.64 -14.91 -8.02
CA MET A 168 7.34 -14.77 -8.65
C MET A 168 7.26 -15.59 -9.92
N LYS A 169 6.24 -16.44 -9.99
CA LYS A 169 5.85 -17.17 -11.19
C LYS A 169 4.59 -16.55 -11.76
N ASN A 170 4.61 -16.27 -13.07
CA ASN A 170 3.43 -15.76 -13.76
C ASN A 170 2.70 -16.88 -14.47
N PHE A 171 1.38 -16.91 -14.26
CA PHE A 171 0.40 -17.69 -14.99
C PHE A 171 -0.43 -16.75 -15.89
N GLY A 172 -1.28 -17.29 -16.76
CA GLY A 172 -2.10 -16.52 -17.68
C GLY A 172 -1.60 -16.63 -19.12
N ASP A 173 -1.62 -15.51 -19.85
CA ASP A 173 -1.12 -15.48 -21.21
C ASP A 173 0.40 -15.69 -21.21
N LYS A 174 0.87 -16.45 -22.19
CA LYS A 174 2.30 -16.62 -22.43
C LYS A 174 2.76 -15.60 -23.44
N LEU A 175 4.03 -15.18 -23.37
CA LEU A 175 4.53 -14.23 -24.34
C LEU A 175 4.61 -14.91 -25.70
N LYS A 176 3.85 -14.40 -26.65
CA LYS A 176 3.79 -14.93 -28.02
C LYS A 176 4.75 -14.18 -28.91
N ILE A 177 5.53 -14.93 -29.68
CA ILE A 177 6.42 -14.41 -30.71
C ILE A 177 5.64 -14.36 -32.02
N ASP A 178 5.54 -13.19 -32.64
CA ASP A 178 4.85 -13.09 -33.93
C ASP A 178 5.59 -13.90 -35.03
N LYS A 179 4.83 -14.77 -35.71
CA LYS A 179 5.28 -15.62 -36.82
C LYS A 179 5.79 -14.81 -38.01
N LYS A 180 5.33 -13.58 -38.17
CA LYS A 180 5.77 -12.72 -39.29
C LYS A 180 7.24 -12.28 -39.18
N ILE A 181 7.82 -12.32 -37.98
CA ILE A 181 9.22 -11.98 -37.75
C ILE A 181 10.14 -13.18 -38.07
N TYR A 182 9.63 -14.41 -37.95
CA TYR A 182 10.37 -15.64 -38.25
C TYR A 182 9.51 -16.58 -39.09
N VAL A 183 9.63 -16.45 -40.42
CA VAL A 183 8.99 -17.33 -41.39
C VAL A 183 9.28 -18.80 -41.03
N ASN A 184 8.24 -19.61 -40.89
CA ASN A 184 8.26 -21.04 -40.54
C ASN A 184 8.67 -21.42 -39.10
N SER A 185 8.67 -20.49 -38.14
CA SER A 185 8.81 -20.87 -36.73
C SER A 185 7.43 -21.20 -36.11
N PRO A 186 7.28 -22.33 -35.39
CA PRO A 186 6.08 -22.56 -34.59
C PRO A 186 5.93 -21.42 -33.57
N GLU A 187 4.68 -21.13 -33.18
CA GLU A 187 4.42 -20.17 -32.10
C GLU A 187 5.20 -20.61 -30.86
N SER A 188 6.22 -19.84 -30.51
CA SER A 188 6.96 -20.04 -29.28
C SER A 188 6.25 -19.28 -28.18
N GLU A 189 5.84 -20.01 -27.15
CA GLU A 189 5.29 -19.44 -25.94
C GLU A 189 6.42 -19.36 -24.89
N ILE A 190 6.65 -18.17 -24.35
CA ILE A 190 7.64 -17.95 -23.29
C ILE A 190 6.90 -17.78 -21.97
N ASP A 191 7.17 -18.69 -21.03
CA ASP A 191 6.90 -18.52 -19.62
C ASP A 191 8.10 -17.86 -18.95
N PHE A 192 7.89 -17.17 -17.83
CA PHE A 192 8.99 -16.59 -17.07
C PHE A 192 8.78 -16.74 -15.56
N LEU A 193 9.91 -16.83 -14.86
CA LEU A 193 10.04 -16.77 -13.41
C LEU A 193 10.87 -15.52 -13.09
N THR A 194 10.56 -14.83 -12.00
CA THR A 194 11.37 -13.70 -11.56
C THR A 194 11.86 -13.90 -10.14
N PHE A 195 13.10 -13.51 -9.90
CA PHE A 195 13.65 -13.35 -8.56
C PHE A 195 13.75 -11.86 -8.29
N ASN A 196 13.26 -11.41 -7.16
CA ASN A 196 13.16 -10.00 -6.81
C ASN A 196 13.84 -9.74 -5.47
N ILE A 197 14.53 -8.61 -5.40
CA ILE A 197 14.94 -7.96 -4.15
C ILE A 197 14.25 -6.60 -4.12
N GLY A 198 13.47 -6.37 -3.07
CA GLY A 198 12.64 -5.19 -2.94
C GLY A 198 12.89 -4.40 -1.67
N LEU A 199 12.44 -3.16 -1.70
CA LEU A 199 12.43 -2.26 -0.55
C LEU A 199 10.98 -1.87 -0.29
N SER A 200 10.59 -1.84 0.98
CA SER A 200 9.26 -1.44 1.42
C SER A 200 9.34 -0.32 2.45
N TYR A 201 8.34 0.56 2.43
CA TYR A 201 8.16 1.65 3.38
C TYR A 201 6.73 1.68 3.92
N ALA A 202 6.56 1.60 5.24
CA ALA A 202 5.28 1.73 5.93
C ALA A 202 4.99 3.20 6.28
N PHE A 203 3.87 3.74 5.80
CA PHE A 203 3.48 5.14 5.97
C PHE A 203 2.72 5.44 7.26
N LEU A 204 1.98 4.46 7.81
CA LEU A 204 1.02 4.67 8.90
C LEU A 204 1.26 3.72 10.07
N SER A 205 2.48 3.71 10.62
CA SER A 205 2.78 2.95 11.85
C SER A 205 2.37 3.68 13.15
N LYS A 206 1.94 4.96 13.07
CA LYS A 206 1.61 5.80 14.23
C LYS A 206 0.29 6.54 14.08
N HIS A 207 -0.84 5.85 14.17
CA HIS A 207 -2.12 6.54 14.43
C HIS A 207 -2.26 6.99 15.89
N ASN A 208 -1.39 6.52 16.79
CA ASN A 208 -1.40 6.91 18.20
C ASN A 208 -1.10 8.39 18.43
N ASN A 209 -0.38 9.08 17.54
CA ASN A 209 0.00 10.48 17.81
C ASN A 209 -1.17 11.47 17.61
N LEU A 210 -2.08 11.19 16.67
CA LEU A 210 -3.23 12.05 16.43
C LEU A 210 -4.31 11.85 17.50
N GLN A 211 -4.57 10.60 17.90
CA GLN A 211 -5.54 10.32 18.95
C GLN A 211 -5.09 10.86 20.31
N VAL A 212 -3.81 10.69 20.67
CA VAL A 212 -3.22 11.26 21.89
C VAL A 212 -3.27 12.79 21.86
N GLN A 213 -3.07 13.42 20.71
CA GLN A 213 -3.23 14.88 20.57
C GLN A 213 -4.70 15.32 20.72
N ILE A 214 -5.65 14.58 20.15
CA ILE A 214 -7.09 14.85 20.28
C ILE A 214 -7.54 14.69 21.73
N ASP A 215 -7.13 13.63 22.42
CA ASP A 215 -7.48 13.38 23.82
C ASP A 215 -6.79 14.40 24.75
N GLY A 216 -5.55 14.80 24.43
CA GLY A 216 -4.87 15.91 25.11
C GLY A 216 -5.58 17.25 24.93
N LEU A 217 -6.13 17.53 23.74
CA LEU A 217 -6.94 18.74 23.48
C LEU A 217 -8.29 18.70 24.21
N LYS A 218 -8.95 17.53 24.25
CA LYS A 218 -10.20 17.35 25.02
C LYS A 218 -10.00 17.59 26.51
N ASN A 219 -8.92 17.05 27.09
CA ASN A 219 -8.60 17.25 28.50
C ASN A 219 -8.32 18.72 28.84
N LYS A 220 -7.62 19.45 27.96
CA LYS A 220 -7.44 20.89 28.13
C LYS A 220 -8.75 21.67 28.05
N ASN A 221 -9.66 21.32 27.14
CA ASN A 221 -10.98 21.95 27.08
C ASN A 221 -11.81 21.72 28.35
N MET A 222 -11.83 20.50 28.89
CA MET A 222 -12.53 20.23 30.15
C MET A 222 -11.94 21.02 31.33
N GLN A 223 -10.62 21.23 31.35
CA GLN A 223 -9.98 22.08 32.35
C GLN A 223 -10.43 23.54 32.22
N TYR A 224 -10.49 24.08 31.00
CA TYR A 224 -10.98 25.44 30.76
C TYR A 224 -12.45 25.62 31.16
N ASP A 225 -13.31 24.64 30.88
CA ASP A 225 -14.71 24.69 31.31
C ASP A 225 -14.84 24.74 32.84
N HIS A 226 -14.03 23.96 33.56
CA HIS A 226 -13.99 23.99 35.03
C HIS A 226 -13.45 25.33 35.58
N GLU A 227 -12.43 25.92 34.96
CA GLU A 227 -11.90 27.24 35.33
C GLU A 227 -12.93 28.35 35.08
N ILE A 228 -13.66 28.29 33.96
CA ILE A 228 -14.73 29.22 33.62
C ILE A 228 -15.87 29.14 34.66
N ASP A 229 -16.29 27.94 35.05
CA ASP A 229 -17.36 27.78 36.04
C ASP A 229 -16.94 28.23 37.45
N ALA A 230 -15.69 28.01 37.84
CA ALA A 230 -15.13 28.56 39.08
C ALA A 230 -15.11 30.10 39.08
N LEU A 231 -14.74 30.71 37.94
CA LEU A 231 -14.77 32.16 37.77
C LEU A 231 -16.20 32.72 37.84
N LYS A 232 -17.18 32.08 37.17
CA LYS A 232 -18.60 32.48 37.25
C LYS A 232 -19.11 32.46 38.68
N LYS A 233 -18.78 31.40 39.44
CA LYS A 233 -19.17 31.30 40.85
C LYS A 233 -18.57 32.41 41.71
N THR A 234 -17.32 32.77 41.44
CA THR A 234 -16.63 33.86 42.13
C THR A 234 -17.27 35.22 41.81
N ILE A 235 -17.63 35.45 40.55
CA ILE A 235 -18.33 36.68 40.12
C ILE A 235 -19.69 36.80 40.80
N GLU A 236 -20.47 35.72 40.90
CA GLU A 236 -21.79 35.77 41.55
C GLU A 236 -21.66 36.06 43.05
N GLN A 237 -20.67 35.46 43.73
CA GLN A 237 -20.38 35.78 45.14
C GLN A 237 -19.97 37.24 45.36
N GLN A 238 -19.17 37.81 44.45
CA GLN A 238 -18.79 39.22 44.52
C GLN A 238 -19.99 40.13 44.30
N LYS A 239 -20.88 39.78 43.38
CA LYS A 239 -22.12 40.51 43.10
C LYS A 239 -23.06 40.53 44.31
N ASP A 240 -23.23 39.39 44.98
CA ASP A 240 -24.01 39.31 46.21
C ASP A 240 -23.40 40.17 47.33
N THR A 241 -22.07 40.11 47.49
CA THR A 241 -21.34 40.94 48.46
C THR A 241 -21.51 42.44 48.19
N ILE A 242 -21.45 42.86 46.92
CA ILE A 242 -21.66 44.26 46.52
C ILE A 242 -23.09 44.69 46.83
N LYS A 243 -24.07 43.82 46.57
CA LYS A 243 -25.48 44.11 46.85
C LYS A 243 -25.71 44.33 48.35
N GLU A 244 -25.21 43.42 49.19
CA GLU A 244 -25.31 43.53 50.66
C GLU A 244 -24.66 44.84 51.16
N LYS A 245 -23.45 45.17 50.69
CA LYS A 245 -22.79 46.43 51.06
C LYS A 245 -23.57 47.67 50.61
N THR A 246 -24.22 47.60 49.45
CA THR A 246 -25.03 48.72 48.93
C THR A 246 -26.29 48.92 49.77
N GLU A 247 -26.94 47.84 50.19
CA GLU A 247 -28.10 47.87 51.09
C GLU A 247 -27.72 48.45 52.47
N LEU A 248 -26.61 47.99 53.05
CA LEU A 248 -26.08 48.53 54.31
C LEU A 248 -25.74 50.03 54.21
N LEU A 249 -25.16 50.47 53.09
CA LEU A 249 -24.85 51.87 52.86
C LEU A 249 -26.13 52.72 52.74
N ALA A 250 -27.17 52.19 52.11
CA ALA A 250 -28.45 52.85 51.98
C ALA A 250 -29.16 52.98 53.34
N GLU A 251 -29.13 51.94 54.18
CA GLU A 251 -29.66 51.99 55.55
C GLU A 251 -28.90 52.99 56.43
N TYR A 252 -27.56 52.98 56.37
CA TYR A 252 -26.72 53.92 57.09
C TYR A 252 -27.01 55.37 56.70
N ASN A 253 -27.12 55.64 55.40
CA ASN A 253 -27.46 56.99 54.91
C ASN A 253 -28.87 57.41 55.33
N LYS A 254 -29.83 56.49 55.32
CA LYS A 254 -31.20 56.76 55.80
C LYS A 254 -31.23 57.12 57.28
N GLN A 255 -30.49 56.37 58.12
CA GLN A 255 -30.37 56.67 59.55
C GLN A 255 -29.69 58.02 59.83
N ASN A 256 -28.70 58.42 59.04
CA ASN A 256 -28.05 59.72 59.20
C ASN A 256 -28.91 60.90 58.72
N VAL A 257 -29.78 60.69 57.72
CA VAL A 257 -30.75 61.70 57.27
C VAL A 257 -31.88 61.85 58.29
N ASP A 258 -32.37 60.74 58.87
CA ASP A 258 -33.45 60.75 59.87
C ASP A 258 -32.98 61.28 61.25
N ASN A 259 -31.67 61.21 61.55
CA ASN A 259 -31.09 61.71 62.81
C ASN A 259 -30.63 63.18 62.78
N GLY A 260 -30.87 63.94 61.70
CA GLY A 260 -30.83 65.40 61.73
C GLY A 260 -29.50 66.05 62.15
N ASN A 261 -28.36 65.65 61.58
CA ASN A 261 -27.14 66.46 61.63
C ASN A 261 -26.89 67.10 60.25
N THR A 262 -27.39 68.34 60.09
CA THR A 262 -26.72 69.38 59.29
C THR A 262 -25.47 69.85 59.99
#